data_AF-A0A8S3TFJ1-F1
#
_entry.id   AF-A0A8S3TFJ1-F1
#
_cell.length_a   1.000
_cell.length_b   1.000
_cell.length_c   1.000
_cell.angle_alpha   90.00
_cell.angle_beta   90.00
_cell.angle_gamma   90.00
#
_symmetry.space_group_name_H-M   'P 1'
#
loop_
_entity.id
_entity.type
_entity.pdbx_description
1 polymer ?
#
loop_
_entity_poly.entity_id
_entity_poly.type
_entity_poly.pdbx_seq_one_letter_code
_entity_poly.pdbx_strand_id
1 'polypeptide(L)'
;MFDDGYRTQVILVLPSEVESEKYKGGNISNPTLLIKNLTKKDEGLYKCSATNMFGTGENNFTRLFVQGNTPISNIPRLEYTGELKSFIIVGCIITSPDAALTSVSWTFDNGSTTPIVINIPPHDNNGKYQGGNVTDPSLHIRNLTKSDEGR
;
A
#
# COMPACT_ATOMS: atom_id res chain seq x y z
N MET A 1 -11.81 16.17 47.00
CA MET A 1 -11.04 16.48 48.21
C MET A 1 -9.62 16.69 47.75
N PHE A 2 -9.20 17.96 47.78
CA PHE A 2 -7.87 18.57 47.63
C PHE A 2 -6.94 18.17 46.45
N ASP A 3 -6.83 19.17 45.57
CA ASP A 3 -5.65 19.59 44.82
C ASP A 3 -4.33 19.35 45.57
N ASP A 4 -3.37 18.75 44.87
CA ASP A 4 -1.96 18.71 45.29
C ASP A 4 -1.10 18.88 44.03
N GLY A 5 -1.02 20.13 43.54
CA GLY A 5 0.22 20.91 43.55
C GLY A 5 1.52 20.35 42.95
N TYR A 6 1.56 19.19 42.30
CA TYR A 6 2.79 18.62 41.77
C TYR A 6 2.93 18.90 40.28
N ARG A 7 3.90 19.74 39.93
CA ARG A 7 4.38 19.95 38.56
C ARG A 7 4.94 18.62 38.03
N THR A 8 4.11 17.86 37.34
CA THR A 8 4.47 16.58 36.73
C THR A 8 5.36 16.84 35.52
N GLN A 9 6.59 16.32 35.56
CA GLN A 9 7.44 16.25 34.38
C GLN A 9 7.35 14.85 33.75
N VAL A 10 6.93 14.79 32.48
CA VAL A 10 6.71 13.59 31.65
C VAL A 10 7.92 13.27 30.75
N ILE A 11 8.78 12.31 31.06
CA ILE A 11 9.83 11.90 30.10
C ILE A 11 9.36 10.63 29.38
N LEU A 12 9.02 10.71 28.07
CA LEU A 12 8.97 9.50 27.24
C LEU A 12 10.40 9.08 26.91
N VAL A 13 10.75 7.84 27.20
CA VAL A 13 11.94 7.22 26.61
C VAL A 13 11.58 6.77 25.19
N LEU A 14 11.54 7.73 24.27
CA LEU A 14 11.90 7.50 22.87
C LEU A 14 13.38 7.93 22.73
N PRO A 15 14.16 7.35 21.81
CA PRO A 15 15.55 7.78 21.61
C PRO A 15 15.56 9.28 21.27
N SER A 16 16.02 10.10 22.23
CA SER A 16 16.33 11.54 22.16
C SER A 16 15.31 12.44 21.43
N GLU A 17 14.52 13.22 22.16
CA GLU A 17 14.00 14.56 21.75
C GLU A 17 13.58 14.76 20.28
N VAL A 18 12.84 13.84 19.66
CA VAL A 18 12.44 14.05 18.26
C VAL A 18 11.13 14.85 18.21
N GLU A 19 11.17 16.13 18.59
CA GLU A 19 10.31 17.09 17.89
C GLU A 19 10.81 17.13 16.45
N SER A 20 10.04 16.52 15.57
CA SER A 20 10.30 16.53 14.14
C SER A 20 9.08 17.02 13.38
N GLU A 21 9.22 17.14 12.07
CA GLU A 21 8.07 17.30 11.19
C GLU A 21 7.06 16.14 11.32
N LYS A 22 7.52 14.96 11.77
CA LYS A 22 6.73 13.74 11.87
C LYS A 22 6.08 13.53 13.24
N TYR A 23 6.85 13.67 14.31
CA TYR A 23 6.42 13.41 15.69
C TYR A 23 6.46 14.70 16.52
N LYS A 24 5.40 14.96 17.31
CA LYS A 24 5.32 16.10 18.24
C LYS A 24 4.79 15.67 19.60
N GLY A 25 5.14 16.43 20.64
CA GLY A 25 4.74 16.15 22.02
C GLY A 25 5.45 14.89 22.53
N GLY A 26 4.75 14.07 23.31
CA GLY A 26 5.36 12.92 23.96
C GLY A 26 6.53 13.30 24.88
N ASN A 27 6.42 14.43 25.55
CA ASN A 27 7.48 14.98 26.38
C ASN A 27 6.90 15.63 27.64
N ILE A 28 7.79 16.24 28.43
CA ILE A 28 7.48 16.75 29.76
C ILE A 28 6.33 17.74 29.74
N SER A 29 6.40 18.65 28.78
CA SER A 29 5.48 19.77 28.66
C SER A 29 4.21 19.40 27.90
N ASN A 30 4.24 18.32 27.11
CA ASN A 30 3.09 17.79 26.38
C ASN A 30 3.16 16.26 26.29
N PRO A 31 2.48 15.51 27.18
CA PRO A 31 2.52 14.04 27.21
C PRO A 31 1.88 13.37 25.99
N THR A 32 1.10 14.10 25.19
CA THR A 32 0.41 13.54 24.03
C THR A 32 1.35 13.41 22.85
N LEU A 33 1.48 12.20 22.30
CA LEU A 33 2.20 11.96 21.05
C LEU A 33 1.29 12.25 19.85
N LEU A 34 1.68 13.21 19.03
CA LEU A 34 1.08 13.49 17.72
C LEU A 34 1.96 12.91 16.61
N ILE A 35 1.39 12.07 15.75
CA ILE A 35 2.03 11.53 14.54
C ILE A 35 1.39 12.19 13.32
N LYS A 36 2.17 12.97 12.57
CA LYS A 36 1.71 13.63 11.34
C LYS A 36 1.85 12.73 10.13
N ASN A 37 1.04 12.95 9.09
CA ASN A 37 1.12 12.25 7.79
C ASN A 37 1.30 10.73 7.96
N LEU A 38 0.34 10.08 8.65
CA LEU A 38 0.40 8.65 8.95
C LEU A 38 0.70 7.82 7.69
N THR A 39 1.65 6.90 7.83
CA THR A 39 2.00 5.92 6.80
C THR A 39 1.89 4.53 7.39
N LYS A 40 1.84 3.50 6.55
CA LYS A 40 1.82 2.12 7.02
C LYS A 40 3.01 1.76 7.93
N LYS A 41 4.13 2.48 7.82
CA LYS A 41 5.32 2.31 8.68
C LYS A 41 5.10 2.75 10.13
N ASP A 42 4.10 3.59 10.40
CA ASP A 42 3.76 4.05 11.75
C ASP A 42 2.86 3.05 12.50
N GLU A 43 2.30 2.05 11.82
CA GLU A 43 1.53 0.97 12.45
C GLU A 43 2.39 0.20 13.44
N GLY A 44 1.86 -0.02 14.64
CA GLY A 44 2.64 -0.65 15.69
C GLY A 44 2.01 -0.59 17.06
N LEU A 45 2.77 -1.03 18.05
CA LEU A 45 2.41 -0.96 19.46
C LEU A 45 3.09 0.25 20.11
N TYR A 46 2.30 1.05 20.80
CA TYR A 46 2.75 2.25 21.51
C TYR A 46 2.49 2.08 23.00
N LYS A 47 3.40 2.61 23.83
CA LYS A 47 3.29 2.61 25.29
C LYS A 47 3.79 3.95 25.81
N CYS A 48 3.10 4.48 26.80
CA CYS A 48 3.53 5.63 27.58
C CYS A 48 4.17 5.14 28.88
N SER A 49 5.38 5.59 29.14
CA SER A 49 6.15 5.31 30.35
C SER A 49 6.56 6.64 30.97
N ALA A 50 6.38 6.79 32.27
CA ALA A 50 6.73 7.99 33.02
C ALA A 50 7.47 7.63 34.30
N THR A 51 8.60 8.28 34.54
CA THR A 51 9.46 8.04 35.70
C THR A 51 9.61 9.31 36.52
N ASN A 52 9.50 9.17 37.84
CA ASN A 52 9.90 10.20 38.81
C ASN A 52 10.85 9.60 39.85
N MET A 53 11.23 10.38 40.86
CA MET A 53 12.16 9.93 41.91
C MET A 53 11.64 8.76 42.76
N PHE A 54 10.34 8.45 42.69
CA PHE A 54 9.69 7.38 43.45
C PHE A 54 9.43 6.12 42.61
N GLY A 55 9.65 6.15 41.29
CA GLY A 55 9.53 4.99 40.42
C GLY A 55 9.00 5.29 39.01
N THR A 56 8.65 4.23 38.29
CA THR A 56 8.12 4.28 36.92
C THR A 56 6.70 3.72 36.86
N GLY A 57 5.79 4.51 36.32
CA GLY A 57 4.44 4.08 35.95
C GLY A 57 4.33 3.94 34.43
N GLU A 58 3.67 2.86 33.97
CA GLU A 58 3.46 2.62 32.55
C GLU A 58 2.03 2.16 32.30
N ASN A 59 1.51 2.43 31.10
CA ASN A 59 0.25 1.85 30.65
C ASN A 59 0.48 0.52 29.90
N ASN A 60 -0.61 -0.18 29.61
CA ASN A 60 -0.59 -1.29 28.65
C ASN A 60 -0.28 -0.77 27.24
N PHE A 61 0.26 -1.65 26.40
CA PHE A 61 0.42 -1.35 24.98
C PHE A 61 -0.92 -1.05 24.32
N THR A 62 -0.96 0.03 23.54
CA THR A 62 -2.04 0.33 22.60
C THR A 62 -1.56 0.07 21.17
N ARG A 63 -2.44 -0.40 20.30
CA ARG A 63 -2.10 -0.70 18.91
C ARG A 63 -2.67 0.39 18.00
N LEU A 64 -1.81 0.98 17.19
CA LEU A 64 -2.21 1.81 16.06
C LEU A 64 -2.35 0.92 14.83
N PHE A 65 -3.50 1.00 14.16
CA PHE A 65 -3.70 0.42 12.82
C PHE A 65 -3.75 1.55 11.80
N VAL A 66 -3.00 1.40 10.71
CA VAL A 66 -3.03 2.35 9.59
C VAL A 66 -3.70 1.69 8.39
N GLN A 67 -4.77 2.33 7.92
CA GLN A 67 -5.55 1.92 6.76
C GLN A 67 -5.22 2.82 5.56
N GLY A 68 -5.38 2.28 4.37
CA GLY A 68 -5.22 2.98 3.10
C GLY A 68 -6.18 2.42 2.05
N ASN A 69 -6.33 3.15 0.96
CA ASN A 69 -7.14 2.82 -0.19
C ASN A 69 -6.46 1.76 -1.05
N THR A 70 -7.25 0.83 -1.57
CA THR A 70 -6.79 -0.14 -2.57
C THR A 70 -6.65 0.53 -3.94
N PRO A 71 -5.73 0.05 -4.80
CA PRO A 71 -5.68 0.51 -6.18
C PRO A 71 -7.01 0.29 -6.91
N ILE A 72 -7.36 1.23 -7.78
CA ILE A 72 -8.55 1.18 -8.64
C ILE A 72 -8.08 0.95 -10.08
N SER A 73 -8.50 -0.14 -10.70
CA SER A 73 -8.25 -0.41 -12.12
C SER A 73 -9.46 -0.03 -12.97
N ASN A 74 -9.19 0.47 -14.18
CA ASN A 74 -10.20 0.82 -15.18
C ASN A 74 -9.74 0.35 -16.56
N ILE A 75 -10.58 -0.46 -17.21
CA ILE A 75 -10.41 -0.86 -18.61
C ILE A 75 -11.31 0.06 -19.45
N PRO A 76 -10.76 0.94 -20.30
CA PRO A 76 -11.53 1.99 -20.96
C PRO A 76 -12.43 1.49 -22.09
N ARG A 77 -12.23 0.24 -22.55
CA ARG A 77 -13.05 -0.39 -23.59
C ARG A 77 -13.46 -1.79 -23.14
N LEU A 78 -14.71 -2.14 -23.38
CA LEU A 78 -15.25 -3.46 -23.05
C LEU A 78 -14.92 -4.52 -24.11
N GLU A 79 -14.62 -4.08 -25.34
CA GLU A 79 -14.36 -4.95 -26.47
C GLU A 79 -13.20 -4.40 -27.30
N TYR A 80 -12.42 -5.33 -27.86
CA TYR A 80 -11.32 -5.05 -28.77
C TYR A 80 -11.45 -5.96 -29.99
N THR A 81 -11.30 -5.40 -31.18
CA THR A 81 -11.28 -6.16 -32.43
C THR A 81 -9.90 -6.02 -33.07
N GLY A 82 -9.30 -7.13 -33.46
CA GLY A 82 -8.00 -7.17 -34.11
C GLY A 82 -7.99 -8.11 -35.30
N GLU A 83 -7.14 -7.82 -36.27
CA GLU A 83 -6.94 -8.66 -37.45
C GLU A 83 -5.92 -9.78 -37.15
N LEU A 84 -6.02 -10.92 -37.82
CA LEU A 84 -5.03 -12.00 -37.65
C LEU A 84 -3.61 -11.51 -37.95
N LYS A 85 -2.65 -11.98 -37.14
CA LYS A 85 -1.22 -11.59 -37.17
C LYS A 85 -0.95 -10.12 -36.82
N SER A 86 -1.97 -9.35 -36.44
CA SER A 86 -1.81 -7.96 -36.00
C SER A 86 -1.42 -7.88 -34.51
N PHE A 87 -1.41 -6.65 -34.00
CA PHE A 87 -1.08 -6.30 -32.62
C PHE A 87 -2.20 -5.43 -32.01
N ILE A 88 -2.57 -5.70 -30.77
CA ILE A 88 -3.53 -4.89 -30.01
C ILE A 88 -3.00 -4.55 -28.62
N ILE A 89 -3.53 -3.46 -28.06
CA ILE A 89 -3.29 -3.02 -26.69
C ILE A 89 -4.63 -3.05 -25.94
N VAL A 90 -4.74 -3.91 -24.95
CA VAL A 90 -5.84 -3.90 -23.98
C VAL A 90 -5.46 -2.91 -22.89
N GLY A 91 -6.05 -1.72 -22.95
CA GLY A 91 -5.72 -0.62 -22.05
C GLY A 91 -6.14 -0.92 -20.61
N CYS A 92 -5.26 -0.63 -19.65
CA CYS A 92 -5.60 -0.62 -18.23
C CYS A 92 -5.00 0.62 -17.57
N ILE A 93 -5.86 1.37 -16.89
CA ILE A 93 -5.48 2.57 -16.15
C ILE A 93 -5.66 2.23 -14.67
N ILE A 94 -4.58 2.33 -13.89
CA ILE A 94 -4.61 2.05 -12.46
C ILE A 94 -4.31 3.34 -11.68
N THR A 95 -5.18 3.67 -10.73
CA THR A 95 -4.97 4.76 -9.77
C THR A 95 -4.70 4.16 -8.38
N SER A 96 -3.59 4.55 -7.75
CA SER A 96 -3.22 4.07 -6.40
C SER A 96 -2.81 5.27 -5.54
N PRO A 97 -3.75 5.87 -4.78
CA PRO A 97 -3.52 7.16 -4.13
C PRO A 97 -2.58 7.10 -2.92
N ASP A 98 -2.53 5.96 -2.21
CA ASP A 98 -1.85 5.87 -0.92
C ASP A 98 -0.51 5.11 -0.97
N ALA A 99 -0.26 4.36 -2.04
CA ALA A 99 0.96 3.56 -2.18
C ALA A 99 1.29 3.26 -3.66
N ALA A 100 2.57 2.95 -3.92
CA ALA A 100 2.97 2.44 -5.24
C ALA A 100 2.45 1.01 -5.48
N LEU A 101 2.19 0.68 -6.75
CA LEU A 101 1.81 -0.67 -7.16
C LEU A 101 2.98 -1.63 -6.96
N THR A 102 2.68 -2.83 -6.43
CA THR A 102 3.66 -3.90 -6.25
C THR A 102 3.53 -5.01 -7.28
N SER A 103 2.34 -5.19 -7.86
CA SER A 103 2.07 -6.16 -8.91
C SER A 103 0.92 -5.70 -9.79
N VAL A 104 0.97 -6.15 -11.05
CA VAL A 104 -0.14 -6.14 -12.01
C VAL A 104 -0.12 -7.51 -12.66
N SER A 105 -1.30 -8.07 -12.92
CA SER A 105 -1.45 -9.38 -13.54
C SER A 105 -2.68 -9.40 -14.43
N TRP A 106 -2.61 -10.18 -15.51
CA TRP A 106 -3.70 -10.38 -16.43
C TRP A 106 -4.10 -11.84 -16.47
N THR A 107 -5.40 -12.07 -16.60
CA THR A 107 -5.98 -13.39 -16.83
C THR A 107 -6.81 -13.35 -18.10
N PHE A 108 -6.78 -14.46 -18.84
CA PHE A 108 -7.52 -14.63 -20.08
C PHE A 108 -8.43 -15.84 -19.96
N ASP A 109 -9.71 -15.64 -20.23
CA ASP A 109 -10.74 -16.66 -20.28
C ASP A 109 -11.11 -16.97 -21.74
N ASN A 110 -10.66 -18.14 -22.21
CA ASN A 110 -10.99 -18.67 -23.54
C ASN A 110 -12.24 -19.59 -23.51
N GLY A 111 -13.12 -19.44 -22.51
CA GLY A 111 -14.26 -20.34 -22.28
C GLY A 111 -13.86 -21.71 -21.71
N SER A 112 -12.66 -21.81 -21.13
CA SER A 112 -12.20 -23.01 -20.41
C SER A 112 -12.74 -23.01 -18.97
N THR A 113 -12.64 -24.13 -18.26
CA THR A 113 -13.09 -24.22 -16.86
C THR A 113 -12.27 -23.35 -15.89
N THR A 114 -11.05 -22.97 -16.27
CA THR A 114 -10.17 -22.12 -15.47
C THR A 114 -9.58 -20.99 -16.32
N PRO A 115 -9.66 -19.73 -15.88
CA PRO A 115 -8.95 -18.62 -16.51
C PRO A 115 -7.44 -18.89 -16.57
N ILE A 116 -6.83 -18.52 -17.68
CA ILE A 116 -5.40 -18.68 -17.96
C ILE A 116 -4.67 -17.45 -17.42
N VAL A 117 -3.68 -17.66 -16.55
CA VAL A 117 -2.80 -16.57 -16.11
C VAL A 117 -1.83 -16.22 -17.25
N ILE A 118 -1.77 -14.95 -17.64
CA ILE A 118 -0.82 -14.48 -18.64
C ILE A 118 0.52 -14.23 -17.96
N ASN A 119 1.49 -15.11 -18.22
CA ASN A 119 2.87 -14.91 -17.81
C ASN A 119 3.56 -13.94 -18.79
N ILE A 120 3.93 -12.77 -18.28
CA ILE A 120 4.66 -11.72 -18.99
C ILE A 120 6.16 -11.90 -18.67
N PRO A 121 7.12 -11.45 -19.52
CA PRO A 121 8.54 -11.77 -19.38
C PRO A 121 9.10 -11.68 -17.95
N PRO A 122 10.05 -12.57 -17.59
CA PRO A 122 10.94 -13.29 -18.51
C PRO A 122 10.39 -14.62 -19.11
N HIS A 123 9.15 -15.04 -18.81
CA HIS A 123 8.63 -16.36 -19.19
C HIS A 123 7.39 -16.36 -20.10
N ASP A 124 7.28 -15.42 -21.03
CA ASP A 124 6.11 -15.39 -21.92
C ASP A 124 6.21 -16.40 -23.07
N ASN A 125 5.09 -16.59 -23.78
CA ASN A 125 4.95 -17.41 -24.97
C ASN A 125 5.74 -16.80 -26.15
N ASN A 126 7.08 -16.84 -26.07
CA ASN A 126 7.99 -16.39 -27.13
C ASN A 126 7.75 -14.92 -27.57
N GLY A 127 7.58 -14.00 -26.62
CA GLY A 127 7.37 -12.58 -26.91
C GLY A 127 5.93 -12.21 -27.29
N LYS A 128 4.96 -13.11 -27.14
CA LYS A 128 3.54 -12.85 -27.47
C LYS A 128 2.92 -11.76 -26.59
N TYR A 129 3.32 -11.67 -25.32
CA TYR A 129 2.71 -10.79 -24.33
C TYR A 129 3.71 -9.79 -23.77
N GLN A 130 3.34 -8.51 -23.74
CA GLN A 130 4.16 -7.43 -23.16
C GLN A 130 3.30 -6.49 -22.31
N GLY A 131 3.92 -5.53 -21.63
CA GLY A 131 3.22 -4.63 -20.73
C GLY A 131 2.71 -5.38 -19.50
N GLY A 132 1.43 -5.20 -19.14
CA GLY A 132 0.72 -5.88 -18.05
C GLY A 132 1.46 -5.95 -16.72
N ASN A 133 2.30 -4.96 -16.42
CA ASN A 133 3.16 -4.90 -15.25
C ASN A 133 3.03 -3.52 -14.57
N VAL A 134 3.79 -3.29 -13.49
CA VAL A 134 3.68 -2.05 -12.70
C VAL A 134 4.09 -0.78 -13.44
N THR A 135 4.98 -0.85 -14.44
CA THR A 135 5.42 0.32 -15.22
C THR A 135 4.59 0.53 -16.48
N ASP A 136 3.96 -0.52 -16.98
CA ASP A 136 2.99 -0.48 -18.08
C ASP A 136 1.84 -1.45 -17.77
N PRO A 137 0.74 -0.99 -17.16
CA PRO A 137 -0.36 -1.87 -16.78
C PRO A 137 -1.15 -2.44 -17.96
N SER A 138 -1.01 -1.87 -19.17
CA SER A 138 -1.78 -2.29 -20.34
C SER A 138 -1.22 -3.55 -20.94
N LEU A 139 -2.07 -4.49 -21.36
CA LEU A 139 -1.62 -5.74 -21.95
C LEU A 139 -1.43 -5.60 -23.46
N HIS A 140 -0.24 -5.95 -23.92
CA HIS A 140 0.16 -5.88 -25.32
C HIS A 140 0.16 -7.29 -25.90
N ILE A 141 -0.71 -7.57 -26.88
CA ILE A 141 -0.86 -8.90 -27.50
C ILE A 141 -0.39 -8.83 -28.95
N ARG A 142 0.66 -9.59 -29.26
CA ARG A 142 1.27 -9.66 -30.60
C ARG A 142 0.83 -10.89 -31.37
N ASN A 143 0.88 -10.79 -32.70
CA ASN A 143 0.63 -11.88 -33.65
C ASN A 143 -0.69 -12.60 -33.35
N LEU A 144 -1.79 -11.84 -33.38
CA LEU A 144 -3.11 -12.34 -33.02
C LEU A 144 -3.49 -13.61 -33.79
N THR A 145 -3.99 -14.60 -33.05
CA THR A 145 -4.53 -15.86 -33.56
C THR A 145 -5.96 -16.08 -33.08
N LYS A 146 -6.70 -16.99 -33.72
CA LYS A 146 -8.07 -17.32 -33.31
C LYS A 146 -8.17 -17.81 -31.86
N SER A 147 -7.08 -18.37 -31.32
CA SER A 147 -6.98 -18.79 -29.92
C SER A 147 -6.99 -17.65 -28.90
N ASP A 148 -6.81 -16.41 -29.33
CA ASP A 148 -6.72 -15.23 -28.46
C ASP A 148 -8.08 -14.56 -28.25
N GLU A 149 -9.11 -15.07 -28.93
CA GLU A 149 -10.48 -14.63 -28.72
C GLU A 149 -11.01 -15.16 -27.39
N GLY A 150 -11.53 -14.27 -26.56
CA GLY A 150 -12.01 -14.60 -25.21
C GLY A 150 -12.22 -13.35 -24.38
N ARG A 151 -12.28 -13.51 -23.05
CA ARG A 151 -12.52 -12.44 -22.07
C ARG A 151 -11.34 -12.21 -21.14
#